data_AF-A0A2V5UWD5-F1
#
_entry.id   AF-A0A2V5UWD5-F1
#
_cell.length_a   1.000
_cell.length_b   1.000
_cell.length_c   1.000
_cell.angle_alpha   90.00
_cell.angle_beta   90.00
_cell.angle_gamma   90.00
#
_symmetry.space_group_name_H-M   'P 1'
#
loop_
_entity.id
_entity.type
_entity.pdbx_description
1 polymer ?
#
loop_
_entity_poly.entity_id
_entity_poly.type
_entity_poly.pdbx_seq_one_letter_code
_entity_poly.pdbx_strand_id
1 'polypeptide(L)'
;MNSPAIGAEGKPTPSRLATEQKLIVFFGAVTLLVHVLTNSRYHYFRDEFYYIACGQHLAFGYVDLPPLSALLVRLSRVLLGDSLFAIRFLPAVAGAVNVALTGMIARELGGRSWAVALSCTGQFLFHERV
;
A
#
# COMPACT_ATOMS: atom_id res chain seq x y z
N MET A 1 -28.98 17.37 -35.74
CA MET A 1 -27.78 16.64 -35.25
C MET A 1 -27.16 17.47 -34.14
N ASN A 2 -27.58 17.26 -32.89
CA ASN A 2 -26.96 17.89 -31.72
C ASN A 2 -26.11 16.82 -31.03
N SER A 3 -24.80 16.79 -31.30
CA SER A 3 -23.88 16.03 -30.46
C SER A 3 -23.76 16.75 -29.12
N PRO A 4 -24.02 16.10 -27.97
CA PRO A 4 -23.72 16.70 -26.68
C PRO A 4 -22.20 16.80 -26.54
N ALA A 5 -21.74 17.98 -26.16
CA ALA A 5 -20.33 18.28 -25.93
C ALA A 5 -19.78 17.42 -24.79
N ILE A 6 -19.08 16.34 -25.15
CA ILE A 6 -18.22 15.56 -24.26
C ILE A 6 -16.92 16.38 -24.09
N GLY A 7 -16.92 17.40 -23.23
CA GLY A 7 -15.75 18.28 -23.15
C GLY A 7 -15.78 19.42 -22.16
N ALA A 8 -16.66 19.38 -21.14
CA ALA A 8 -16.55 20.32 -20.03
C ALA A 8 -15.54 19.80 -18.99
N GLU A 9 -14.25 19.80 -19.34
CA GLU A 9 -13.16 19.69 -18.35
C GLU A 9 -13.08 20.99 -17.54
N GLY A 10 -13.99 21.16 -16.60
CA GLY A 10 -13.85 22.14 -15.54
C GLY A 10 -12.80 21.65 -14.54
N LYS A 11 -11.77 22.46 -14.27
CA LYS A 11 -10.79 22.19 -13.22
C LYS A 11 -11.52 21.77 -11.93
N PRO A 12 -11.06 20.72 -11.23
CA PRO A 12 -11.75 20.22 -10.05
C PRO A 12 -11.88 21.33 -8.99
N THR A 13 -13.09 21.52 -8.48
CA THR A 13 -13.37 22.48 -7.41
C THR A 13 -12.64 22.08 -6.11
N PRO A 14 -12.23 23.04 -5.27
CA PRO A 14 -11.45 22.76 -4.06
C PRO A 14 -12.17 21.83 -3.06
N SER A 15 -13.51 21.85 -3.00
CA SER A 15 -14.29 20.91 -2.18
C SER A 15 -14.20 19.47 -2.67
N ARG A 16 -14.07 19.27 -3.98
CA ARG A 16 -13.88 17.95 -4.62
C ARG A 16 -12.51 17.38 -4.28
N LEU A 17 -11.46 18.20 -4.39
CA LEU A 17 -10.10 17.79 -4.03
C LEU A 17 -10.00 17.38 -2.55
N ALA A 18 -10.63 18.14 -1.66
CA ALA A 18 -10.70 17.80 -0.23
C ALA A 18 -11.42 16.47 0.02
N THR A 19 -12.46 16.16 -0.76
CA THR A 19 -13.22 14.90 -0.62
C THR A 19 -12.41 13.71 -1.12
N GLU A 20 -11.74 13.84 -2.27
CA GLU A 20 -10.89 12.80 -2.84
C GLU A 20 -9.67 12.51 -1.96
N GLN A 21 -9.05 13.55 -1.39
CA GLN A 21 -7.95 13.39 -0.42
C GLN A 21 -8.41 12.69 0.85
N LYS A 22 -9.57 13.05 1.40
CA LYS A 22 -10.14 12.38 2.58
C LYS A 22 -10.41 10.90 2.31
N LEU A 23 -10.89 10.55 1.12
CA LEU A 23 -11.10 9.14 0.73
C LEU A 23 -9.78 8.38 0.65
N ILE A 24 -8.76 8.93 -0.01
CA ILE A 24 -7.45 8.29 -0.13
C ILE A 24 -6.82 8.05 1.26
N VAL A 25 -6.86 9.07 2.12
CA VAL A 25 -6.35 8.95 3.50
C VAL A 25 -7.17 7.94 4.30
N PHE A 26 -8.50 7.95 4.15
CA PHE A 26 -9.37 7.00 4.85
C PHE A 26 -9.07 5.56 4.46
N PHE A 27 -9.00 5.24 3.16
CA PHE A 27 -8.70 3.88 2.70
C PHE A 27 -7.29 3.44 3.10
N GLY A 28 -6.28 4.31 2.95
CA GLY A 28 -4.92 4.01 3.41
C GLY A 28 -4.85 3.75 4.92
N ALA A 29 -5.56 4.57 5.72
CA ALA A 29 -5.62 4.39 7.17
C ALA A 29 -6.35 3.10 7.56
N VAL A 30 -7.45 2.75 6.89
CA VAL A 30 -8.16 1.49 7.12
C VAL A 30 -7.26 0.29 6.79
N THR A 31 -6.56 0.31 5.65
CA THR A 31 -5.63 -0.77 5.27
C THR A 31 -4.52 -0.94 6.31
N LEU A 32 -3.93 0.16 6.77
CA LEU A 32 -2.89 0.14 7.81
C LEU A 32 -3.45 -0.37 9.14
N LEU A 33 -4.63 0.09 9.55
CA LEU A 33 -5.28 -0.32 10.79
C LEU A 33 -5.60 -1.81 10.79
N VAL A 34 -6.15 -2.33 9.68
CA VAL A 34 -6.42 -3.76 9.51
C VAL A 34 -5.12 -4.56 9.66
N HIS A 35 -4.05 -4.16 8.97
CA HIS A 35 -2.76 -4.84 9.08
C HIS A 35 -2.19 -4.81 10.50
N VAL A 36 -2.28 -3.67 11.20
CA VAL A 36 -1.78 -3.54 12.57
C VAL A 36 -2.59 -4.40 13.55
N LEU A 37 -3.92 -4.42 13.41
CA LEU A 37 -4.81 -5.20 14.28
C LEU A 37 -4.72 -6.71 14.05
N THR A 38 -4.44 -7.16 12.82
CA THR A 38 -4.25 -8.59 12.51
C THR A 38 -2.83 -9.06 12.79
N ASN A 39 -1.85 -8.15 12.88
CA ASN A 39 -0.44 -8.48 13.08
C ASN A 39 -0.18 -9.32 14.34
N SER A 40 -0.90 -9.04 15.44
CA SER A 40 -0.70 -9.71 16.72
C SER A 40 -1.37 -11.09 16.83
N ARG A 41 -2.17 -11.50 15.84
CA ARG A 41 -2.90 -12.78 15.87
C ARG A 41 -2.11 -13.98 15.36
N TYR A 42 -1.03 -13.74 14.61
CA TYR A 42 -0.25 -14.81 13.98
C TYR A 42 1.17 -14.83 14.52
N HIS A 43 1.69 -16.03 14.83
CA HIS A 43 3.08 -16.23 15.23
C HIS A 43 4.04 -16.13 14.02
N TYR A 44 5.35 -16.29 14.28
CA TYR A 44 6.36 -16.31 13.23
C TYR A 44 6.07 -17.40 12.20
N PHE A 45 6.01 -17.00 10.93
CA PHE A 45 5.93 -17.93 9.82
C PHE A 45 7.33 -18.44 9.43
N ARG A 46 7.41 -19.64 8.87
CA ARG A 46 8.70 -20.25 8.47
C ARG A 46 9.49 -19.33 7.54
N ASP A 47 8.81 -18.70 6.60
CA ASP A 47 9.45 -17.84 5.60
C ASP A 47 10.00 -16.57 6.26
N GLU A 48 9.39 -16.06 7.32
CA GLU A 48 9.87 -14.87 8.06
C GLU A 48 11.23 -15.11 8.69
N PHE A 49 11.50 -16.32 9.19
CA PHE A 49 12.83 -16.69 9.68
C PHE A 49 13.88 -16.69 8.56
N TYR A 50 13.48 -17.07 7.34
CA TYR A 50 14.36 -16.99 6.18
C TYR A 50 14.68 -15.53 5.82
N TYR A 51 13.68 -14.65 5.78
CA TYR A 51 13.87 -13.20 5.59
C TYR A 51 14.79 -12.58 6.67
N ILE A 52 14.59 -12.98 7.93
CA ILE A 52 15.43 -12.57 9.09
C ILE A 52 16.89 -12.98 8.86
N ALA A 53 17.14 -14.23 8.46
CA ALA A 53 18.48 -14.75 8.23
C ALA A 53 19.16 -14.04 7.05
N CYS A 54 18.42 -13.79 5.97
CA CYS A 54 18.90 -13.04 4.81
C CYS A 54 19.21 -11.57 5.15
N GLY A 55 18.43 -10.94 6.03
CA GLY A 55 18.69 -9.57 6.49
C GLY A 55 19.94 -9.45 7.37
N GLN A 56 20.31 -10.51 8.09
CA GLN A 56 21.56 -10.55 8.86
C GLN A 56 22.79 -10.70 7.95
N HIS A 57 22.68 -11.51 6.90
CA HIS A 57 23.76 -11.80 5.95
C HIS A 57 23.51 -11.18 4.58
N LEU A 58 23.44 -9.86 4.47
CA LEU A 58 23.20 -9.19 3.19
C LEU A 58 24.13 -9.69 2.07
N ALA A 59 23.56 -10.45 1.14
CA ALA A 59 24.23 -10.99 -0.03
C ALA A 59 23.44 -10.59 -1.29
N PHE A 60 24.16 -10.16 -2.32
CA PHE A 60 23.59 -9.95 -3.65
C PHE A 60 23.60 -11.30 -4.37
N GLY A 61 22.46 -11.98 -4.43
CA GLY A 61 22.35 -13.28 -5.10
C GLY A 61 21.56 -14.34 -4.35
N TYR A 62 20.65 -13.96 -3.46
CA TYR A 62 19.67 -14.91 -2.94
C TYR A 62 18.81 -15.45 -4.08
N VAL A 63 18.64 -16.77 -4.11
CA VAL A 63 17.89 -17.47 -5.18
C VAL A 63 16.42 -17.09 -5.14
N ASP A 64 15.87 -16.88 -3.95
CA ASP A 64 14.43 -16.70 -3.76
C ASP A 64 14.01 -15.24 -3.52
N LEU A 65 14.96 -14.34 -3.22
CA LEU A 65 14.63 -12.97 -2.81
C LEU A 65 15.51 -11.92 -3.49
N PRO A 66 14.93 -10.82 -3.98
CA PRO A 66 15.72 -9.70 -4.44
C PRO A 66 16.48 -9.06 -3.26
N PRO A 67 17.70 -8.53 -3.49
CA PRO A 67 18.55 -7.98 -2.43
C PRO A 67 17.87 -6.81 -1.69
N LEU A 68 16.97 -6.09 -2.36
CA LEU A 68 16.18 -5.03 -1.76
C LEU A 68 15.29 -5.54 -0.61
N SER A 69 14.69 -6.73 -0.72
CA SER A 69 13.85 -7.30 0.34
C SER A 69 14.64 -7.59 1.61
N ALA A 70 15.84 -8.17 1.48
CA ALA A 70 16.73 -8.42 2.62
C ALA A 70 17.16 -7.11 3.30
N LEU A 71 17.43 -6.07 2.51
CA LEU A 71 17.80 -4.75 3.02
C LEU A 71 16.63 -4.08 3.76
N LEU A 72 15.41 -4.16 3.24
CA LEU A 72 14.22 -3.65 3.91
C LEU A 72 13.96 -4.34 5.24
N VAL A 73 14.14 -5.67 5.31
CA VAL A 73 14.01 -6.42 6.57
C VAL A 73 15.06 -5.98 7.58
N ARG A 74 16.33 -5.80 7.17
CA ARG A 74 17.38 -5.27 8.04
C ARG A 74 17.05 -3.87 8.53
N LEU A 75 16.59 -2.98 7.65
CA LEU A 75 16.20 -1.63 8.01
C LEU A 75 15.05 -1.64 9.02
N SER A 76 14.03 -2.47 8.80
CA SER A 76 12.91 -2.64 9.75
C SER A 76 13.40 -3.05 11.13
N ARG A 77 14.34 -4.01 11.20
CA ARG A 77 14.88 -4.49 12.46
C ARG A 77 15.73 -3.47 13.18
N VAL A 78 16.49 -2.66 12.44
CA VAL A 78 17.28 -1.56 13.01
C VAL A 78 16.37 -0.45 13.56
N LEU A 79 15.26 -0.14 12.88
CA LEU A 79 14.36 0.94 13.27
C LEU A 79 13.36 0.56 14.37
N LEU A 80 12.83 -0.67 14.32
CA LEU A 80 11.68 -1.11 15.13
C LEU A 80 11.99 -2.33 16.01
N GLY A 81 13.23 -2.86 15.93
CA GLY A 81 13.71 -3.99 16.73
C GLY A 81 13.38 -5.37 16.13
N ASP A 82 13.62 -6.42 16.91
CA ASP A 82 13.46 -7.83 16.50
C ASP A 82 12.03 -8.38 16.65
N SER A 83 11.05 -7.51 16.85
CA SER A 83 9.67 -7.94 17.04
C SER A 83 9.02 -8.41 15.73
N LEU A 84 8.07 -9.34 15.84
CA LEU A 84 7.22 -9.73 14.71
C LEU A 84 6.52 -8.52 14.07
N PHE A 85 6.15 -7.57 14.92
CA PHE A 85 5.56 -6.31 14.50
C PHE A 85 6.48 -5.54 13.55
N ALA A 86 7.77 -5.43 13.88
CA ALA A 86 8.76 -4.72 13.08
C ALA A 86 8.87 -5.31 11.67
N ILE A 87 8.85 -6.62 11.51
CA ILE A 87 9.03 -7.27 10.20
C ILE A 87 7.81 -7.03 9.30
N ARG A 88 6.59 -7.04 9.87
CA ARG A 88 5.35 -6.83 9.11
C ARG A 88 4.96 -5.36 8.93
N PHE A 89 5.56 -4.46 9.69
CA PHE A 89 5.23 -3.03 9.63
C PHE A 89 5.59 -2.40 8.28
N LEU A 90 6.81 -2.64 7.76
CA LEU A 90 7.22 -2.10 6.46
C LEU A 90 6.34 -2.61 5.30
N PRO A 91 6.03 -3.92 5.19
CA PRO A 91 5.06 -4.42 4.22
C PRO A 91 3.67 -3.79 4.36
N ALA A 92 3.16 -3.62 5.59
CA ALA A 92 1.87 -2.99 5.84
C ALA A 92 1.83 -1.53 5.36
N VAL A 93 2.91 -0.77 5.63
CA VAL A 93 3.06 0.61 5.14
C VAL A 93 3.16 0.63 3.61
N ALA A 94 3.93 -0.28 3.01
CA ALA A 94 4.03 -0.38 1.55
C ALA A 94 2.66 -0.68 0.90
N GLY A 95 1.85 -1.56 1.51
CA GLY A 95 0.48 -1.83 1.08
C GLY A 95 -0.41 -0.58 1.13
N ALA A 96 -0.38 0.16 2.25
CA ALA A 96 -1.13 1.41 2.39
C ALA A 96 -0.68 2.49 1.39
N VAL A 97 0.63 2.62 1.15
CA VAL A 97 1.20 3.54 0.15
C VAL A 97 0.77 3.15 -1.26
N ASN A 98 0.74 1.85 -1.59
CA ASN A 98 0.25 1.39 -2.89
C ASN A 98 -1.22 1.73 -3.11
N VAL A 99 -2.09 1.52 -2.12
CA VAL A 99 -3.50 1.94 -2.21
C VAL A 99 -3.61 3.45 -2.46
N ALA A 100 -2.81 4.25 -1.74
CA ALA A 100 -2.80 5.69 -1.91
C ALA A 100 -2.30 6.12 -3.31
N LEU A 101 -1.22 5.51 -3.81
CA LEU A 101 -0.69 5.75 -5.15
C LEU A 101 -1.70 5.40 -6.23
N THR A 102 -2.38 4.26 -6.11
CA THR A 102 -3.44 3.85 -7.05
C THR A 102 -4.57 4.88 -7.08
N GLY A 103 -5.00 5.39 -5.92
CA GLY A 103 -6.00 6.46 -5.86
C GLY A 103 -5.54 7.77 -6.49
N MET A 104 -4.26 8.14 -6.32
CA MET A 104 -3.67 9.34 -6.95
C MET A 104 -3.56 9.20 -8.47
N ILE A 105 -3.13 8.05 -8.97
CA ILE A 105 -3.04 7.77 -10.41
C ILE A 105 -4.44 7.79 -11.05
N ALA A 106 -5.43 7.17 -10.40
CA ALA A 106 -6.81 7.20 -10.88
C ALA A 106 -7.35 8.64 -10.99
N ARG A 107 -6.96 9.53 -10.07
CA ARG A 107 -7.31 10.95 -10.12
C ARG A 107 -6.61 11.68 -11.26
N GLU A 108 -5.31 11.45 -11.46
CA GLU A 108 -4.51 12.10 -12.51
C GLU A 108 -5.02 11.73 -13.92
N LEU A 109 -5.54 10.52 -14.09
CA LEU A 109 -6.16 10.04 -15.33
C LEU A 109 -7.57 10.63 -15.58
N GLY A 110 -8.00 11.65 -14.84
CA GLY A 110 -9.32 12.27 -14.97
C GLY A 110 -10.45 11.53 -14.25
N GLY A 111 -10.12 10.53 -13.42
CA GLY A 111 -11.07 9.78 -12.62
C GLY A 111 -11.82 10.68 -11.62
N ARG A 112 -13.15 10.52 -11.58
CA ARG A 112 -14.01 11.18 -10.59
C ARG A 112 -14.02 10.38 -9.28
N SER A 113 -14.69 10.88 -8.25
CA SER A 113 -14.76 10.24 -6.92
C SER A 113 -15.13 8.75 -6.96
N TRP A 114 -16.00 8.35 -7.89
CA TRP A 114 -16.34 6.93 -8.13
C TRP A 114 -15.20 6.09 -8.70
N ALA A 115 -14.39 6.65 -9.62
CA ALA A 115 -13.23 5.95 -10.16
C ALA A 115 -12.17 5.75 -9.07
N VAL A 116 -11.87 6.79 -8.28
CA VAL A 116 -10.94 6.69 -7.15
C VAL A 116 -11.41 5.65 -6.12
N ALA A 117 -12.70 5.65 -5.78
CA ALA A 117 -13.29 4.67 -4.86
C ALA A 117 -13.20 3.24 -5.41
N LEU A 118 -13.52 3.02 -6.69
CA LEU A 118 -13.39 1.72 -7.35
C LEU A 118 -11.93 1.24 -7.39
N SER A 119 -10.98 2.11 -7.73
CA SER A 119 -9.56 1.76 -7.79
C SER A 119 -9.00 1.41 -6.42
N CYS A 120 -9.33 2.19 -5.37
CA CYS A 120 -8.90 1.90 -4.00
C CYS A 120 -9.53 0.60 -3.48
N THR A 121 -10.82 0.38 -3.73
CA THR A 121 -11.52 -0.84 -3.32
C THR A 121 -10.98 -2.07 -4.05
N GLY A 122 -10.71 -1.95 -5.35
CA GLY A 122 -10.09 -3.01 -6.16
C GLY A 122 -8.70 -3.38 -5.65
N GLN A 123 -7.88 -2.39 -5.32
CA GLN A 123 -6.55 -2.62 -4.75
C GLN A 123 -6.62 -3.28 -3.36
N PHE A 124 -7.54 -2.84 -2.51
CA PHE A 124 -7.77 -3.43 -1.20
C PHE A 124 -8.20 -4.91 -1.32
N LEU A 125 -9.16 -5.22 -2.20
CA LEU A 125 -9.62 -6.58 -2.47
C LEU A 125 -8.52 -7.47 -3.05
N PHE A 126 -7.68 -6.94 -3.94
CA PHE A 126 -6.55 -7.69 -4.50
C PHE A 126 -5.52 -8.04 -3.42
N HIS A 127 -5.25 -7.11 -2.51
CA HIS A 127 -4.31 -7.31 -1.41
C HIS A 127 -4.78 -8.38 -0.41
N GLU A 128 -6.09 -8.61 -0.24
CA GLU A 128 -6.58 -9.69 0.63
C GLU A 128 -6.61 -11.07 -0.05
N ARG A 129 -6.30 -11.16 -1.35
CA ARG A 129 -6.30 -12.41 -2.12
C ARG A 129 -4.92 -13.01 -2.36
N VAL A 130 -3.85 -12.32 -1.96
CA VAL A 130 -2.45 -12.74 -2.09
C VAL A 130 -1.89 -13.05 -0.73
#